data_AF-A0A1F5KE79-F1
#
_entry.id   AF-A0A1F5KE79-F1
#
_cell.length_a   1.000
_cell.length_b   1.000
_cell.length_c   1.000
_cell.angle_alpha   90.00
_cell.angle_beta   90.00
_cell.angle_gamma   90.00
#
_symmetry.space_group_name_H-M   'P 1'
#
loop_
_entity.id
_entity.type
_entity.pdbx_description
1 polymer ?
#
loop_
_entity_poly.entity_id
_entity_poly.type
_entity_poly.pdbx_seq_one_letter_code
_entity_poly.pdbx_strand_id
1 'polypeptide(L)'
;MAKYDNQLTELKSLLPNAKNVLIAVSANADIDRFASGLALFLAFEQSGRQVQIVSDDTIRVAQAHLFGIDHIKNTLPSGAGGNLTIVLEGVVAPDGTVPSLEKLDWHPDGNNLNLDFHAVSGQSFKPANITPKYGGGGFDLIFTIGALNLNALGNIYSQNIQIFSGNIINIDTQTGNANFGKTNIIDGNASSVSEIMIDLIPALGLPFDADIASNLLAGIFDATGNLSNQKTGADTYLAVAQALRVGGRKPQVTQTSEAGILAPVNQPGSAPVKSGSGLDLSALIPPGQPQFSSTNPLDFKVPSVAPQQTQPVQPAPSVEERPQMEGLNSADSIEVEPGWLTPKVFKGTSVG
;
A
#
# COMPACT_ATOMS: atom_id res chain seq x y z
N MET A 1 10.54 10.40 14.20
CA MET A 1 10.43 8.93 14.11
C MET A 1 9.44 8.64 12.99
N ALA A 2 9.77 7.77 12.05
CA ALA A 2 8.82 7.43 10.98
C ALA A 2 7.62 6.70 11.58
N LYS A 3 6.43 6.94 11.03
CA LYS A 3 5.22 6.19 11.40
C LYS A 3 5.48 4.70 11.11
N TYR A 4 5.11 3.82 12.04
CA TYR A 4 5.28 2.35 11.91
C TYR A 4 6.74 1.81 11.88
N ASP A 5 7.68 2.46 12.58
CA ASP A 5 9.12 2.15 12.52
C ASP A 5 9.47 0.66 12.75
N ASN A 6 8.81 0.01 13.71
CA ASN A 6 9.01 -1.42 14.00
C ASN A 6 8.54 -2.31 12.83
N GLN A 7 7.34 -2.03 12.31
CA GLN A 7 6.77 -2.75 11.17
C GLN A 7 7.60 -2.54 9.92
N LEU A 8 8.06 -1.32 9.66
CA LEU A 8 8.94 -0.99 8.54
C LEU A 8 10.27 -1.74 8.64
N THR A 9 10.83 -1.87 9.83
CA THR A 9 12.07 -2.63 10.06
C THR A 9 11.86 -4.11 9.73
N GLU A 10 10.76 -4.70 10.19
CA GLU A 10 10.42 -6.09 9.87
C GLU A 10 10.20 -6.28 8.36
N LEU A 11 9.39 -5.45 7.71
CA LEU A 11 9.13 -5.54 6.28
C LEU A 11 10.42 -5.37 5.45
N LYS A 12 11.29 -4.44 5.82
CA LYS A 12 12.58 -4.23 5.13
C LYS A 12 13.49 -5.46 5.22
N SER A 13 13.35 -6.29 6.25
CA SER A 13 14.08 -7.56 6.35
C SER A 13 13.52 -8.66 5.43
N LEU A 14 12.20 -8.61 5.15
CA LEU A 14 11.51 -9.61 4.33
C LEU A 14 11.57 -9.28 2.83
N LEU A 15 11.54 -7.99 2.50
CA LEU A 15 11.46 -7.51 1.12
C LEU A 15 12.59 -8.02 0.21
N PRO A 16 13.87 -8.07 0.58
CA PRO A 16 14.93 -8.52 -0.33
C PRO A 16 14.72 -9.94 -0.87
N ASN A 17 14.07 -10.80 -0.09
CA ASN A 17 13.85 -12.21 -0.45
C ASN A 17 12.49 -12.46 -1.12
N ALA A 18 11.58 -11.48 -1.13
CA ALA A 18 10.23 -11.64 -1.67
C ALA A 18 10.19 -11.41 -3.19
N LYS A 19 10.24 -12.50 -3.97
CA LYS A 19 10.14 -12.46 -5.44
C LYS A 19 8.71 -12.54 -5.93
N ASN A 20 7.91 -13.36 -5.26
CA ASN A 20 6.50 -13.58 -5.54
C ASN A 20 5.65 -12.95 -4.43
N VAL A 21 4.90 -11.91 -4.78
CA VAL A 21 4.07 -11.15 -3.85
C VAL A 21 2.60 -11.34 -4.20
N LEU A 22 1.78 -11.64 -3.19
CA LEU A 22 0.33 -11.62 -3.31
C LEU A 22 -0.22 -10.38 -2.62
N ILE A 23 -1.18 -9.71 -3.25
CA ILE A 23 -1.97 -8.63 -2.65
C ILE A 23 -3.43 -9.09 -2.67
N ALA A 24 -3.99 -9.38 -1.50
CA ALA A 24 -5.38 -9.77 -1.32
C ALA A 24 -6.17 -8.60 -0.72
N VAL A 25 -7.12 -8.09 -1.49
CA VAL A 25 -8.02 -7.01 -1.05
C VAL A 25 -9.27 -7.65 -0.45
N SER A 26 -9.80 -7.09 0.64
CA SER A 26 -11.04 -7.57 1.27
C SER A 26 -12.20 -7.70 0.28
N ALA A 27 -13.10 -8.64 0.54
CA ALA A 27 -14.39 -8.68 -0.14
C ALA A 27 -15.24 -7.45 0.25
N ASN A 28 -16.13 -7.04 -0.66
CA ASN A 28 -16.92 -5.81 -0.61
C ASN A 28 -16.09 -4.55 -0.34
N ALA A 29 -14.93 -4.45 -0.99
CA ALA A 29 -14.03 -3.33 -0.90
C ALA A 29 -14.60 -2.06 -1.54
N ASP A 30 -14.34 -0.94 -0.88
CA ASP A 30 -14.57 0.42 -1.37
C ASP A 30 -13.44 0.87 -2.32
N ILE A 31 -13.53 2.10 -2.84
CA ILE A 31 -12.51 2.63 -3.75
C ILE A 31 -11.18 2.76 -3.00
N ASP A 32 -11.19 3.11 -1.71
CA ASP A 32 -9.98 3.21 -0.89
C ASP A 32 -9.17 1.91 -0.85
N ARG A 33 -9.80 0.78 -0.55
CA ARG A 33 -9.09 -0.50 -0.45
C ARG A 33 -8.57 -0.97 -1.80
N PHE A 34 -9.33 -0.77 -2.88
CA PHE A 34 -8.85 -1.07 -4.23
C PHE A 34 -7.70 -0.16 -4.65
N ALA A 35 -7.82 1.15 -4.43
CA ALA A 35 -6.79 2.14 -4.69
C ALA A 35 -5.48 1.78 -3.97
N SER A 36 -5.59 1.47 -2.67
CA SER A 36 -4.47 1.05 -1.83
C SER A 36 -3.78 -0.20 -2.36
N GLY A 37 -4.56 -1.23 -2.69
CA GLY A 37 -4.04 -2.49 -3.22
C GLY A 37 -3.39 -2.31 -4.59
N LEU A 38 -4.01 -1.54 -5.48
CA LEU A 38 -3.48 -1.27 -6.82
C LEU A 38 -2.23 -0.39 -6.80
N ALA A 39 -2.17 0.61 -5.94
CA ALA A 39 -0.97 1.41 -5.74
C ALA A 39 0.22 0.54 -5.32
N LEU A 40 0.00 -0.39 -4.38
CA LEU A 40 1.02 -1.34 -3.95
C LEU A 40 1.38 -2.35 -5.07
N PHE A 41 0.39 -2.80 -5.84
CA PHE A 41 0.58 -3.68 -6.99
C PHE A 41 1.52 -3.02 -8.01
N LEU A 42 1.21 -1.80 -8.45
CA LEU A 42 2.01 -1.06 -9.42
C LEU A 42 3.43 -0.79 -8.88
N ALA A 43 3.56 -0.45 -7.61
CA ALA A 43 4.87 -0.24 -6.98
C ALA A 43 5.74 -1.52 -7.05
N PHE A 44 5.16 -2.69 -6.76
CA PHE A 44 5.90 -3.95 -6.87
C PHE A 44 6.19 -4.36 -8.31
N GLU A 45 5.23 -4.16 -9.22
CA GLU A 45 5.40 -4.45 -10.64
C GLU A 45 6.54 -3.61 -11.25
N GLN A 46 6.57 -2.30 -10.96
CA GLN A 46 7.64 -1.40 -11.39
C GLN A 46 9.00 -1.75 -10.78
N SER A 47 9.03 -2.39 -9.60
CA SER A 47 10.26 -2.91 -8.99
C SER A 47 10.77 -4.21 -9.61
N GLY A 48 10.07 -4.75 -10.63
CA GLY A 48 10.45 -5.96 -11.36
C GLY A 48 10.10 -7.26 -10.64
N ARG A 49 9.18 -7.23 -9.66
CA ARG A 49 8.74 -8.41 -8.91
C ARG A 49 7.52 -9.05 -9.53
N GLN A 50 7.36 -10.36 -9.30
CA GLN A 50 6.14 -11.06 -9.66
C GLN A 50 5.10 -10.72 -8.61
N VAL A 51 4.08 -9.96 -9.00
CA VAL A 51 3.01 -9.54 -8.09
C VAL A 51 1.66 -9.92 -8.68
N GLN A 52 0.76 -10.37 -7.82
CA GLN A 52 -0.62 -10.65 -8.17
C GLN A 52 -1.54 -9.90 -7.21
N ILE A 53 -2.62 -9.33 -7.75
CA ILE A 53 -3.67 -8.69 -6.96
C ILE A 53 -4.99 -9.43 -7.16
N VAL A 54 -5.64 -9.77 -6.05
CA VAL A 54 -6.89 -10.54 -6.04
C VAL A 54 -7.92 -9.95 -5.09
N SER A 55 -9.20 -10.16 -5.41
CA SER A 55 -10.34 -9.83 -4.55
C SER A 55 -11.52 -10.71 -4.92
N ASP A 56 -12.38 -11.06 -3.96
CA ASP A 56 -13.63 -11.81 -4.23
C ASP A 56 -14.70 -10.96 -4.92
N ASP A 57 -14.43 -9.66 -5.10
CA ASP A 57 -15.39 -8.72 -5.67
C ASP A 57 -15.42 -8.71 -7.19
N THR A 58 -16.60 -8.35 -7.70
CA THR A 58 -16.76 -7.96 -9.10
C THR A 58 -16.45 -6.48 -9.26
N ILE A 59 -15.47 -6.16 -10.11
CA ILE A 59 -15.10 -4.80 -10.45
C ILE A 59 -16.30 -4.07 -11.07
N ARG A 60 -16.65 -2.89 -10.56
CA ARG A 60 -17.76 -2.06 -11.04
C ARG A 60 -17.22 -0.82 -11.79
N VAL A 61 -18.13 -0.12 -12.45
CA VAL A 61 -17.80 1.10 -13.23
C VAL A 61 -17.18 2.20 -12.35
N ALA A 62 -17.59 2.29 -11.09
CA ALA A 62 -17.05 3.28 -10.15
C ALA A 62 -15.52 3.16 -9.96
N GLN A 63 -14.96 1.94 -10.04
CA GLN A 63 -13.54 1.68 -9.87
C GLN A 63 -12.73 1.79 -11.18
N ALA A 64 -13.38 1.98 -12.34
CA ALA A 64 -12.74 1.94 -13.65
C ALA A 64 -11.69 3.05 -13.89
N HIS A 65 -11.67 4.07 -13.04
CA HIS A 65 -10.72 5.18 -13.12
C HIS A 65 -9.39 4.88 -12.41
N LEU A 66 -9.28 3.76 -11.68
CA LEU A 66 -8.06 3.37 -11.00
C LEU A 66 -7.07 2.74 -12.00
N PHE A 67 -5.79 3.12 -11.88
CA PHE A 67 -4.72 2.55 -12.68
C PHE A 67 -4.48 1.09 -12.30
N GLY A 68 -4.39 0.21 -13.30
CA GLY A 68 -4.15 -1.23 -13.14
C GLY A 68 -5.38 -2.05 -12.73
N ILE A 69 -6.59 -1.48 -12.80
CA ILE A 69 -7.82 -2.15 -12.34
C ILE A 69 -8.08 -3.51 -13.01
N ASP A 70 -7.65 -3.69 -14.26
CA ASP A 70 -7.78 -4.91 -15.06
C ASP A 70 -6.88 -6.07 -14.59
N HIS A 71 -5.90 -5.77 -13.74
CA HIS A 71 -5.02 -6.78 -13.13
C HIS A 71 -5.70 -7.52 -11.98
N ILE A 72 -6.77 -6.98 -11.38
CA ILE A 72 -7.49 -7.65 -10.31
C ILE A 72 -8.14 -8.93 -10.83
N LYS A 73 -7.78 -10.06 -10.22
CA LYS A 73 -8.40 -11.36 -10.49
C LYS A 73 -9.32 -11.76 -9.35
N ASN A 74 -10.40 -12.43 -9.70
CA ASN A 74 -11.37 -12.97 -8.74
C ASN A 74 -11.04 -14.38 -8.23
N THR A 75 -9.93 -14.94 -8.73
CA THR A 75 -9.44 -16.27 -8.35
C THR A 75 -7.93 -16.25 -8.28
N LEU A 76 -7.37 -17.01 -7.35
CA LEU A 76 -5.94 -17.31 -7.35
C LEU A 76 -5.64 -18.37 -8.44
N PRO A 77 -4.47 -18.31 -9.11
CA PRO A 77 -4.09 -19.32 -10.08
C PRO A 77 -4.06 -20.71 -9.44
N SER A 78 -4.76 -21.66 -10.06
CA SER A 78 -4.70 -23.07 -9.66
C SER A 78 -3.25 -23.56 -9.80
N GLY A 79 -2.65 -24.04 -8.72
CA GLY A 79 -1.28 -24.54 -8.75
C GLY A 79 -0.20 -23.48 -8.50
N ALA A 80 -0.53 -22.37 -7.82
CA ALA A 80 0.47 -21.55 -7.16
C ALA A 80 1.20 -22.43 -6.12
N GLY A 81 2.27 -23.09 -6.56
CA GLY A 81 2.89 -24.21 -5.85
C GLY A 81 3.31 -23.83 -4.44
N GLY A 82 3.03 -24.66 -3.46
CA GLY A 82 3.49 -24.48 -2.08
C GLY A 82 4.42 -25.58 -1.64
N ASN A 83 5.03 -25.41 -0.47
CA ASN A 83 5.67 -26.53 0.20
C ASN A 83 4.66 -27.26 1.10
N LEU A 84 4.73 -28.58 1.14
CA LEU A 84 4.19 -29.35 2.25
C LEU A 84 5.39 -29.78 3.09
N THR A 85 5.54 -29.16 4.25
CA THR A 85 6.55 -29.53 5.24
C THR A 85 5.92 -30.47 6.25
N ILE A 86 6.39 -31.71 6.32
CA ILE A 86 5.98 -32.65 7.38
C ILE A 86 6.91 -32.44 8.58
N VAL A 87 6.37 -31.92 9.69
CA VAL A 87 7.13 -31.72 10.92
C VAL A 87 7.00 -32.97 11.80
N LEU A 88 8.14 -33.56 12.14
CA LEU A 88 8.25 -34.72 13.02
C LEU A 88 8.76 -34.25 14.38
N GLU A 89 7.90 -34.28 15.40
CA GLU A 89 8.25 -33.75 16.73
C GLU A 89 9.05 -34.77 17.55
N GLY A 90 10.04 -34.28 18.31
CA GLY A 90 10.79 -35.10 19.28
C GLY A 90 11.86 -36.02 18.69
N VAL A 91 12.24 -35.85 17.41
CA VAL A 91 13.27 -36.68 16.75
C VAL A 91 14.62 -35.99 16.55
N VAL A 92 14.73 -34.71 16.90
CA VAL A 92 15.97 -33.91 16.77
C VAL A 92 16.64 -33.79 18.15
N ALA A 93 17.92 -34.15 18.23
CA ALA A 93 18.74 -34.00 19.43
C ALA A 93 19.18 -32.54 19.65
N PRO A 94 19.62 -32.15 20.86
CA PRO A 94 20.03 -30.77 21.16
C PRO A 94 21.18 -30.22 20.29
N ASP A 95 21.97 -31.12 19.70
CA ASP A 95 23.06 -30.79 18.77
C ASP A 95 22.59 -30.61 17.31
N GLY A 96 21.28 -30.71 17.05
CA GLY A 96 20.68 -30.57 15.73
C GLY A 96 20.73 -31.85 14.88
N THR A 97 21.23 -32.96 15.41
CA THR A 97 21.25 -34.24 14.70
C THR A 97 19.94 -34.99 14.85
N VAL A 98 19.68 -35.93 13.93
CA VAL A 98 18.55 -36.87 14.02
C VAL A 98 19.14 -38.27 14.26
N PRO A 99 19.52 -38.60 15.52
CA PRO A 99 20.41 -39.72 15.81
C PRO A 99 19.84 -41.09 15.43
N SER A 100 18.51 -41.19 15.33
CA SER A 100 17.80 -42.43 15.03
C SER A 100 17.43 -42.61 13.56
N LEU A 101 17.76 -41.66 12.68
CA LEU A 101 17.43 -41.74 11.25
C LEU A 101 18.72 -41.91 10.42
N GLU A 102 18.81 -43.03 9.70
CA GLU A 102 19.89 -43.32 8.76
C GLU A 102 19.58 -42.77 7.36
N LYS A 103 18.36 -43.00 6.88
CA LYS A 103 17.95 -42.64 5.53
C LYS A 103 16.46 -42.32 5.46
N LEU A 104 16.10 -41.41 4.57
CA LEU A 104 14.73 -41.18 4.12
C LEU A 104 14.61 -41.59 2.65
N ASP A 105 13.71 -42.52 2.36
CA ASP A 105 13.32 -42.90 1.01
C ASP A 105 11.83 -42.60 0.77
N TRP A 106 11.42 -42.61 -0.49
CA TRP A 106 10.02 -42.45 -0.86
C TRP A 106 9.68 -43.32 -2.05
N HIS A 107 8.45 -43.83 -2.07
CA HIS A 107 7.93 -44.59 -3.20
C HIS A 107 6.41 -44.43 -3.32
N PRO A 108 5.85 -44.45 -4.55
CA PRO A 108 4.41 -44.54 -4.74
C PRO A 108 3.92 -45.97 -4.46
N ASP A 109 2.79 -46.09 -3.77
CA ASP A 109 2.07 -47.36 -3.58
C ASP A 109 0.56 -47.13 -3.78
N GLY A 110 0.06 -47.59 -4.93
CA GLY A 110 -1.30 -47.30 -5.38
C GLY A 110 -1.57 -45.80 -5.51
N ASN A 111 -2.49 -45.27 -4.69
CA ASN A 111 -2.83 -43.85 -4.64
C ASN A 111 -2.06 -43.06 -3.57
N ASN A 112 -1.15 -43.71 -2.84
CA ASN A 112 -0.43 -43.10 -1.73
C ASN A 112 1.05 -42.85 -2.08
N LEU A 113 1.62 -41.80 -1.50
CA LEU A 113 3.06 -41.59 -1.45
C LEU A 113 3.54 -42.04 -0.07
N ASN A 114 4.33 -43.11 -0.02
CA ASN A 114 4.93 -43.60 1.21
C ASN A 114 6.29 -42.93 1.42
N LEU A 115 6.55 -42.52 2.67
CA LEU A 115 7.84 -42.00 3.13
C LEU A 115 8.45 -43.01 4.09
N ASP A 116 9.56 -43.63 3.70
CA ASP A 116 10.23 -44.67 4.46
C ASP A 116 11.39 -44.08 5.28
N PHE A 117 11.23 -44.10 6.60
CA PHE A 117 12.25 -43.64 7.54
C PHE A 117 13.07 -44.83 8.02
N HIS A 118 14.27 -45.00 7.46
CA HIS A 118 15.19 -46.07 7.85
C HIS A 118 15.90 -45.67 9.13
N ALA A 119 15.58 -46.38 10.23
CA ALA A 119 16.22 -46.16 11.50
C ALA A 119 17.61 -46.83 11.54
N VAL A 120 18.54 -46.22 12.28
CA VAL A 120 19.84 -46.83 12.56
C VAL A 120 19.62 -48.19 13.24
N SER A 121 20.38 -49.20 12.82
CA SER A 121 20.25 -50.57 13.35
C SER A 121 20.25 -50.61 14.89
N GLY A 122 19.22 -51.23 15.46
CA GLY A 122 19.02 -51.32 16.91
C GLY A 122 18.28 -50.13 17.55
N GLN A 123 17.94 -49.09 16.78
CA GLN A 123 17.15 -47.95 17.25
C GLN A 123 15.75 -47.91 16.63
N SER A 124 14.84 -47.18 17.26
CA SER A 124 13.50 -46.93 16.73
C SER A 124 13.32 -45.45 16.41
N PHE A 125 12.98 -45.13 15.17
CA PHE A 125 12.57 -43.80 14.76
C PHE A 125 11.06 -43.64 14.99
N LYS A 126 10.68 -42.89 16.03
CA LYS A 126 9.27 -42.68 16.42
C LYS A 126 9.03 -41.22 16.79
N PRO A 127 8.52 -40.39 15.85
CA PRO A 127 8.07 -39.04 16.16
C PRO A 127 6.95 -39.05 17.21
N ALA A 128 6.95 -38.08 18.10
CA ALA A 128 5.88 -37.88 19.06
C ALA A 128 4.57 -37.45 18.37
N ASN A 129 4.70 -36.56 17.38
CA ASN A 129 3.63 -36.11 16.51
C ASN A 129 4.14 -35.96 15.07
N ILE A 130 3.20 -36.04 14.13
CA ILE A 130 3.42 -35.75 12.72
C ILE A 130 2.47 -34.64 12.32
N THR A 131 3.01 -33.45 12.08
CA THR A 131 2.22 -32.24 11.82
C THR A 131 2.51 -31.75 10.41
N PRO A 132 1.55 -31.84 9.47
CA PRO A 132 1.70 -31.20 8.17
C PRO A 132 1.65 -29.68 8.34
N LYS A 133 2.62 -28.99 7.74
CA LYS A 133 2.64 -27.54 7.56
C LYS A 133 2.62 -27.24 6.08
N TYR A 134 1.66 -26.44 5.66
CA TYR A 134 1.58 -25.96 4.30
C TYR A 134 2.28 -24.60 4.24
N GLY A 135 3.36 -24.51 3.47
CA GLY A 135 4.07 -23.26 3.21
C GLY A 135 3.61 -22.64 1.90
N GLY A 136 3.24 -21.35 2.00
CA GLY A 136 2.96 -20.38 0.94
C GLY A 136 2.73 -20.96 -0.45
N GLY A 137 1.48 -20.93 -0.92
CA GLY A 137 1.13 -21.31 -2.29
C GLY A 137 1.70 -20.35 -3.33
N GLY A 138 3.02 -20.39 -3.49
CA GLY A 138 3.82 -19.71 -4.49
C GLY A 138 4.34 -18.35 -4.05
N PHE A 139 3.85 -17.81 -2.93
CA PHE A 139 4.10 -16.44 -2.51
C PHE A 139 5.02 -16.36 -1.29
N ASP A 140 6.05 -15.53 -1.41
CA ASP A 140 7.02 -15.24 -0.35
C ASP A 140 6.44 -14.26 0.69
N LEU A 141 5.57 -13.36 0.22
CA LEU A 141 4.98 -12.27 0.98
C LEU A 141 3.53 -12.03 0.53
N ILE A 142 2.62 -11.90 1.49
CA ILE A 142 1.19 -11.71 1.24
C ILE A 142 0.75 -10.43 1.92
N PHE A 143 0.29 -9.44 1.17
CA PHE A 143 -0.34 -8.24 1.71
C PHE A 143 -1.85 -8.44 1.75
N THR A 144 -2.46 -8.13 2.89
CA THR A 144 -3.91 -8.12 3.05
C THR A 144 -4.36 -6.69 3.32
N ILE A 145 -5.30 -6.20 2.52
CA ILE A 145 -5.70 -4.79 2.47
C ILE A 145 -7.15 -4.65 2.92
N GLY A 146 -7.37 -3.93 4.02
CA GLY A 146 -8.71 -3.57 4.50
C GLY A 146 -9.55 -4.75 5.03
N ALA A 147 -8.90 -5.84 5.46
CA ALA A 147 -9.59 -7.04 5.93
C ALA A 147 -9.54 -7.14 7.45
N LEU A 148 -10.70 -7.13 8.12
CA LEU A 148 -10.81 -7.30 9.59
C LEU A 148 -10.21 -8.63 10.11
N ASN A 149 -10.30 -9.67 9.29
CA ASN A 149 -9.77 -11.01 9.54
C ASN A 149 -9.64 -11.75 8.20
N LEU A 150 -9.03 -12.93 8.19
CA LEU A 150 -8.84 -13.70 6.95
C LEU A 150 -10.16 -14.08 6.26
N ASN A 151 -11.25 -14.31 7.02
CA ASN A 151 -12.54 -14.61 6.41
C ASN A 151 -13.13 -13.42 5.63
N ALA A 152 -12.71 -12.19 5.95
CA ALA A 152 -13.12 -10.99 5.21
C ALA A 152 -12.54 -10.94 3.78
N LEU A 153 -11.62 -11.84 3.41
CA LEU A 153 -11.15 -12.03 2.03
C LEU A 153 -12.10 -12.89 1.19
N GLY A 154 -13.17 -13.46 1.78
CA GLY A 154 -14.18 -14.23 1.06
C GLY A 154 -13.63 -15.52 0.44
N ASN A 155 -14.07 -15.85 -0.77
CA ASN A 155 -13.67 -17.07 -1.48
C ASN A 155 -12.17 -17.14 -1.75
N ILE A 156 -11.49 -15.99 -1.88
CA ILE A 156 -10.04 -15.95 -2.02
C ILE A 156 -9.37 -16.68 -0.85
N TYR A 157 -9.84 -16.48 0.38
CA TYR A 157 -9.29 -17.19 1.55
C TYR A 157 -9.90 -18.58 1.72
N SER A 158 -11.23 -18.72 1.68
CA SER A 158 -11.90 -19.98 2.04
C SER A 158 -11.53 -21.14 1.11
N GLN A 159 -11.18 -20.87 -0.14
CA GLN A 159 -10.74 -21.87 -1.12
C GLN A 159 -9.21 -22.06 -1.15
N ASN A 160 -8.44 -21.20 -0.46
CA ASN A 160 -6.98 -21.17 -0.55
C ASN A 160 -6.30 -21.01 0.82
N ILE A 161 -6.86 -21.59 1.89
CA ILE A 161 -6.39 -21.44 3.28
C ILE A 161 -4.88 -21.72 3.41
N GLN A 162 -4.36 -22.72 2.69
CA GLN A 162 -2.95 -23.09 2.67
C GLN A 162 -2.02 -21.96 2.21
N ILE A 163 -2.50 -21.06 1.34
CA ILE A 163 -1.70 -19.93 0.85
C ILE A 163 -1.50 -18.91 1.96
N PHE A 164 -2.55 -18.65 2.74
CA PHE A 164 -2.57 -17.69 3.85
C PHE A 164 -1.91 -18.21 5.13
N SER A 165 -1.10 -19.27 5.05
CA SER A 165 -0.22 -19.71 6.14
C SER A 165 1.20 -19.11 6.05
N GLY A 166 1.48 -18.30 5.02
CA GLY A 166 2.78 -17.65 4.78
C GLY A 166 3.02 -16.35 5.57
N ASN A 167 3.99 -15.54 5.12
CA ASN A 167 4.28 -14.23 5.72
C ASN A 167 3.19 -13.23 5.33
N ILE A 168 2.19 -13.06 6.20
CA ILE A 168 1.11 -12.09 5.98
C ILE A 168 1.48 -10.73 6.56
N ILE A 169 1.32 -9.70 5.75
CA ILE A 169 1.36 -8.29 6.14
C ILE A 169 -0.07 -7.78 6.09
N ASN A 170 -0.60 -7.40 7.25
CA ASN A 170 -1.97 -6.96 7.40
C ASN A 170 -2.03 -5.44 7.54
N ILE A 171 -2.75 -4.78 6.64
CA ILE A 171 -2.85 -3.32 6.56
C ILE A 171 -4.32 -2.93 6.57
N ASP A 172 -4.72 -2.19 7.60
CA ASP A 172 -6.11 -1.82 7.80
C ASP A 172 -6.23 -0.57 8.69
N THR A 173 -7.40 0.07 8.69
CA THR A 173 -7.74 1.19 9.58
C THR A 173 -8.80 0.82 10.61
N GLN A 174 -9.35 -0.39 10.54
CA GLN A 174 -10.44 -0.80 11.43
C GLN A 174 -9.90 -1.23 12.81
N THR A 175 -10.39 -0.60 13.88
CA THR A 175 -9.96 -0.89 15.26
C THR A 175 -10.33 -2.30 15.74
N GLY A 176 -11.31 -2.94 15.09
CA GLY A 176 -11.73 -4.32 15.36
C GLY A 176 -10.91 -5.38 14.61
N ASN A 177 -9.81 -5.00 13.96
CA ASN A 177 -8.98 -5.94 13.21
C ASN A 177 -8.36 -7.01 14.13
N ALA A 178 -8.33 -8.26 13.66
CA ALA A 178 -7.87 -9.41 14.43
C ALA A 178 -6.34 -9.54 14.55
N ASN A 179 -5.56 -8.66 13.92
CA ASN A 179 -4.09 -8.68 13.94
C ASN A 179 -3.50 -10.04 13.50
N PHE A 180 -4.07 -10.62 12.44
CA PHE A 180 -3.73 -11.97 11.96
C PHE A 180 -2.46 -12.03 11.11
N GLY A 181 -1.85 -10.88 10.78
CA GLY A 181 -0.59 -10.83 10.06
C GLY A 181 0.59 -11.20 10.94
N LYS A 182 1.68 -11.63 10.30
CA LYS A 182 3.01 -11.64 10.93
C LYS A 182 3.42 -10.20 11.30
N THR A 183 3.22 -9.27 10.36
CA THR A 183 3.31 -7.84 10.61
C THR A 183 1.94 -7.20 10.46
N ASN A 184 1.54 -6.39 11.45
CA ASN A 184 0.25 -5.71 11.47
C ASN A 184 0.47 -4.19 11.49
N ILE A 185 -0.02 -3.51 10.45
CA ILE A 185 -0.05 -2.04 10.30
C ILE A 185 -1.53 -1.64 10.40
N ILE A 186 -2.01 -1.52 11.65
CA ILE A 186 -3.40 -1.17 11.94
C ILE A 186 -3.42 0.23 12.52
N ASP A 187 -3.94 1.19 11.76
CA ASP A 187 -4.01 2.58 12.18
C ASP A 187 -5.46 3.08 12.21
N GLY A 188 -6.05 3.03 13.41
CA GLY A 188 -7.41 3.51 13.65
C GLY A 188 -7.60 5.02 13.47
N ASN A 189 -6.50 5.79 13.54
CA ASN A 189 -6.52 7.25 13.42
C ASN A 189 -6.36 7.72 11.98
N ALA A 190 -5.75 6.91 11.11
CA ALA A 190 -5.65 7.21 9.69
C ALA A 190 -7.05 7.36 9.07
N SER A 191 -7.18 8.33 8.16
CA SER A 191 -8.46 8.61 7.50
C SER A 191 -8.87 7.55 6.48
N SER A 192 -7.88 6.80 5.96
CA SER A 192 -8.02 5.81 4.89
C SER A 192 -6.83 4.85 4.89
N VAL A 193 -6.97 3.68 4.25
CA VAL A 193 -5.85 2.77 4.00
C VAL A 193 -4.87 3.41 3.01
N SER A 194 -5.37 4.21 2.08
CA SER A 194 -4.54 4.95 1.12
C SER A 194 -3.61 5.96 1.80
N GLU A 195 -4.04 6.60 2.89
CA GLU A 195 -3.18 7.46 3.72
C GLU A 195 -2.00 6.67 4.30
N ILE A 196 -2.25 5.46 4.82
CA ILE A 196 -1.18 4.56 5.32
C ILE A 196 -0.20 4.22 4.18
N MET A 197 -0.72 3.92 2.99
CA MET A 197 0.09 3.52 1.84
C MET A 197 1.00 4.64 1.30
N ILE A 198 0.58 5.90 1.42
CA ILE A 198 1.40 7.05 1.02
C ILE A 198 2.70 7.11 1.83
N ASP A 199 2.66 6.80 3.12
CA ASP A 199 3.87 6.72 3.94
C ASP A 199 4.62 5.39 3.69
N LEU A 200 3.88 4.28 3.57
CA LEU A 200 4.45 2.93 3.54
C LEU A 200 5.26 2.64 2.27
N ILE A 201 4.69 2.88 1.08
CA ILE A 201 5.31 2.53 -0.21
C ILE A 201 6.72 3.16 -0.36
N PRO A 202 6.89 4.50 -0.22
CA PRO A 202 8.21 5.10 -0.31
C PRO A 202 9.12 4.71 0.85
N ALA A 203 8.59 4.51 2.07
CA ALA A 203 9.39 4.08 3.21
C ALA A 203 9.99 2.67 3.03
N LEU A 204 9.34 1.81 2.24
CA LEU A 204 9.82 0.50 1.83
C LEU A 204 10.83 0.55 0.65
N GLY A 205 11.09 1.74 0.10
CA GLY A 205 11.99 1.93 -1.04
C GLY A 205 11.41 1.42 -2.36
N LEU A 206 10.08 1.30 -2.46
CA LEU A 206 9.40 0.93 -3.69
C LEU A 206 9.19 2.17 -4.58
N PRO A 207 9.09 2.00 -5.91
CA PRO A 207 8.69 3.07 -6.82
C PRO A 207 7.40 3.77 -6.39
N PHE A 208 7.37 5.09 -6.53
CA PHE A 208 6.23 5.93 -6.16
C PHE A 208 6.09 7.08 -7.15
N ASP A 209 5.23 6.89 -8.15
CA ASP A 209 5.04 7.80 -9.28
C ASP A 209 3.65 8.45 -9.29
N ALA A 210 3.35 9.18 -10.36
CA ALA A 210 2.09 9.89 -10.52
C ALA A 210 0.86 8.97 -10.58
N ASP A 211 0.96 7.77 -11.17
CA ASP A 211 -0.18 6.87 -11.32
C ASP A 211 -0.50 6.18 -9.98
N ILE A 212 0.55 5.72 -9.28
CA ILE A 212 0.46 5.20 -7.92
C ILE A 212 -0.14 6.26 -6.99
N ALA A 213 0.37 7.49 -7.03
CA ALA A 213 -0.12 8.59 -6.23
C ALA A 213 -1.57 9.00 -6.58
N SER A 214 -1.96 8.90 -7.85
CA SER A 214 -3.35 9.17 -8.27
C SER A 214 -4.33 8.15 -7.72
N ASN A 215 -3.96 6.85 -7.71
CA ASN A 215 -4.77 5.82 -7.05
C ASN A 215 -4.96 6.16 -5.58
N LEU A 216 -3.88 6.44 -4.84
CA LEU A 216 -3.98 6.75 -3.41
C LEU A 216 -4.78 8.03 -3.13
N LEU A 217 -4.70 9.04 -3.99
CA LEU A 217 -5.56 10.23 -3.90
C LEU A 217 -7.04 9.86 -4.11
N ALA A 218 -7.36 8.99 -5.06
CA ALA A 218 -8.74 8.53 -5.25
C ALA A 218 -9.28 7.86 -3.98
N GLY A 219 -8.48 6.99 -3.36
CA GLY A 219 -8.85 6.31 -2.12
C GLY A 219 -9.03 7.24 -0.91
N ILE A 220 -8.10 8.19 -0.72
CA ILE A 220 -8.23 9.21 0.35
C ILE A 220 -9.51 10.01 0.16
N PHE A 221 -9.80 10.49 -1.05
CA PHE A 221 -10.97 11.32 -1.31
C PHE A 221 -12.28 10.55 -1.15
N ASP A 222 -12.31 9.26 -1.50
CA ASP A 222 -13.47 8.39 -1.28
C ASP A 222 -13.74 8.19 0.23
N ALA A 223 -12.75 7.69 0.97
CA ALA A 223 -12.88 7.39 2.40
C ALA A 223 -13.16 8.64 3.27
N THR A 224 -12.69 9.81 2.82
CA THR A 224 -12.88 11.08 3.53
C THR A 224 -14.11 11.86 3.13
N GLY A 225 -14.84 11.43 2.09
CA GLY A 225 -15.89 12.25 1.50
C GLY A 225 -15.36 13.61 1.07
N ASN A 226 -14.30 13.64 0.26
CA ASN A 226 -13.62 14.85 -0.21
C ASN A 226 -13.01 15.69 0.93
N LEU A 227 -12.23 15.03 1.82
CA LEU A 227 -11.49 15.64 2.94
C LEU A 227 -12.39 16.31 3.99
N SER A 228 -13.64 15.84 4.14
CA SER A 228 -14.63 16.45 5.02
C SER A 228 -14.94 15.63 6.28
N ASN A 229 -14.53 14.35 6.33
CA ASN A 229 -14.79 13.50 7.48
C ASN A 229 -14.00 13.93 8.73
N GLN A 230 -14.42 13.48 9.91
CA GLN A 230 -13.80 13.85 11.19
C GLN A 230 -12.38 13.31 11.39
N LYS A 231 -12.01 12.24 10.67
CA LYS A 231 -10.66 11.67 10.73
C LYS A 231 -9.67 12.42 9.85
N THR A 232 -10.13 13.31 8.98
CA THR A 232 -9.26 14.12 8.12
C THR A 232 -8.44 15.06 8.99
N GLY A 233 -7.15 14.77 9.11
CA GLY A 233 -6.23 15.49 9.98
C GLY A 233 -5.01 16.02 9.25
N ALA A 234 -4.06 16.58 10.01
CA ALA A 234 -2.80 17.10 9.46
C ALA A 234 -2.05 16.04 8.63
N ASP A 235 -2.03 14.79 9.10
CA ASP A 235 -1.43 13.65 8.41
C ASP A 235 -2.11 13.39 7.05
N THR A 236 -3.44 13.45 6.99
CA THR A 236 -4.19 13.31 5.73
C THR A 236 -3.83 14.40 4.72
N TYR A 237 -3.76 15.66 5.15
CA TYR A 237 -3.37 16.77 4.26
C TYR A 237 -1.90 16.67 3.83
N LEU A 238 -1.02 16.19 4.71
CA LEU A 238 0.37 15.91 4.38
C LEU A 238 0.47 14.81 3.33
N ALA A 239 -0.28 13.72 3.49
CA ALA A 239 -0.33 12.61 2.54
C ALA A 239 -0.82 13.10 1.16
N VAL A 240 -1.90 13.89 1.12
CA VAL A 240 -2.38 14.53 -0.11
C VAL A 240 -1.30 15.40 -0.74
N ALA A 241 -0.61 16.23 0.05
CA ALA A 241 0.46 17.09 -0.47
C ALA A 241 1.64 16.28 -1.05
N GLN A 242 2.01 15.16 -0.41
CA GLN A 242 3.05 14.26 -0.90
C GLN A 242 2.67 13.62 -2.23
N ALA A 243 1.44 13.10 -2.36
CA ALA A 243 0.95 12.53 -3.61
C ALA A 243 0.90 13.56 -4.76
N LEU A 244 0.42 14.78 -4.48
CA LEU A 244 0.42 15.85 -5.47
C LEU A 244 1.83 16.24 -5.91
N ARG A 245 2.81 16.20 -5.00
CA ARG A 245 4.21 16.56 -5.30
C ARG A 245 4.86 15.63 -6.31
N VAL A 246 4.46 14.36 -6.36
CA VAL A 246 4.96 13.39 -7.35
C VAL A 246 4.12 13.35 -8.63
N GLY A 247 3.15 14.26 -8.78
CA GLY A 247 2.30 14.38 -9.97
C GLY A 247 0.97 13.62 -9.89
N GLY A 248 0.61 13.11 -8.71
CA GLY A 248 -0.69 12.49 -8.47
C GLY A 248 -1.84 13.45 -8.81
N ARG A 249 -2.92 12.91 -9.37
CA ARG A 249 -4.10 13.67 -9.79
C ARG A 249 -5.28 13.36 -8.88
N LYS A 250 -5.96 14.40 -8.43
CA LYS A 250 -7.19 14.25 -7.65
C LYS A 250 -8.28 13.65 -8.53
N PRO A 251 -9.16 12.78 -7.98
CA PRO A 251 -10.32 12.31 -8.71
C PRO A 251 -11.18 13.51 -9.15
N GLN A 252 -11.67 13.47 -10.38
CA GLN A 252 -12.58 14.50 -10.87
C GLN A 252 -13.93 14.33 -10.20
N VAL A 253 -14.36 15.35 -9.44
CA VAL A 253 -15.72 15.40 -8.90
C VAL A 253 -16.66 15.62 -10.08
N THR A 254 -17.19 14.53 -10.64
CA THR A 254 -18.34 14.64 -11.53
C THR A 254 -19.51 14.98 -10.63
N GLN A 255 -19.86 16.26 -10.53
CA GLN A 255 -21.18 16.62 -10.04
C GLN A 255 -22.18 16.04 -11.05
N THR A 256 -22.65 14.82 -10.82
CA THR A 256 -23.92 14.37 -11.37
C THR A 256 -24.95 15.32 -10.79
N SER A 257 -25.18 16.41 -11.53
CA SER A 257 -26.37 17.21 -11.36
C SER A 257 -27.51 16.25 -11.62
N GLU A 258 -28.15 15.77 -10.55
CA GLU A 258 -29.46 15.16 -10.63
C GLU A 258 -30.49 16.23 -11.02
N ALA A 259 -30.32 16.82 -12.21
CA ALA A 259 -31.41 17.41 -12.96
C ALA A 259 -32.19 16.23 -13.56
N GLY A 260 -32.89 15.51 -12.69
CA GLY A 260 -33.81 14.46 -13.06
C GLY A 260 -34.79 15.00 -14.10
N ILE A 261 -34.75 14.37 -15.27
CA ILE A 261 -35.67 14.54 -16.37
C ILE A 261 -37.06 14.14 -15.86
N LEU A 262 -37.84 15.12 -15.38
CA LEU A 262 -39.27 14.95 -15.21
C LEU A 262 -39.91 15.19 -16.59
N ALA A 263 -40.00 14.12 -17.39
CA ALA A 263 -40.86 14.13 -18.57
C ALA A 263 -42.32 14.24 -18.10
N PRO A 264 -43.13 15.22 -18.58
CA PRO A 264 -44.53 15.28 -18.22
C PRO A 264 -45.29 14.13 -18.92
N VAL A 265 -46.04 13.38 -18.13
CA VAL A 265 -47.03 12.40 -18.60
C VAL A 265 -48.16 13.15 -19.31
N ASN A 266 -48.33 12.92 -20.61
CA ASN A 266 -49.46 13.40 -21.39
C ASN A 266 -50.74 12.64 -20.99
N GLN A 267 -51.74 13.35 -20.44
CA GLN A 267 -53.15 12.93 -20.49
C GLN A 267 -53.86 13.69 -21.61
N PRO A 268 -54.76 13.06 -22.39
CA PRO A 268 -55.46 13.72 -23.47
C PRO A 268 -56.75 14.40 -22.99
N GLY A 269 -56.90 15.69 -23.31
CA GLY A 269 -58.21 16.32 -23.50
C GLY A 269 -58.51 17.54 -22.64
N SER A 270 -58.27 18.74 -23.18
CA SER A 270 -59.25 19.87 -23.21
C SER A 270 -58.65 21.09 -23.95
N ALA A 271 -59.54 21.88 -24.55
CA ALA A 271 -59.34 22.86 -25.62
C ALA A 271 -58.52 24.13 -25.25
N PRO A 272 -58.12 24.98 -26.22
CA PRO A 272 -57.04 25.96 -26.04
C PRO A 272 -57.52 27.27 -25.38
N VAL A 273 -56.73 27.78 -24.43
CA VAL A 273 -56.87 29.15 -23.89
C VAL A 273 -55.64 29.97 -24.27
N LYS A 274 -55.92 31.19 -24.73
CA LYS A 274 -55.02 32.17 -25.33
C LYS A 274 -53.86 32.58 -24.42
N SER A 275 -52.70 32.77 -25.04
CA SER A 275 -51.49 33.36 -24.46
C SER A 275 -51.72 34.79 -23.98
N GLY A 276 -51.32 35.07 -22.74
CA GLY A 276 -51.29 36.41 -22.16
C GLY A 276 -50.22 36.52 -21.07
N SER A 277 -49.22 37.34 -21.37
CA SER A 277 -48.48 38.26 -20.48
C SER A 277 -47.81 37.76 -19.18
N GLY A 278 -46.57 38.25 -19.00
CA GLY A 278 -45.62 37.91 -17.95
C GLY A 278 -46.12 38.07 -16.51
N LEU A 279 -45.49 37.30 -15.63
CA LEU A 279 -45.71 37.34 -14.18
C LEU A 279 -44.85 38.44 -13.56
N ASP A 280 -45.54 39.45 -13.03
CA ASP A 280 -45.01 40.51 -12.17
C ASP A 280 -44.97 40.00 -10.72
N LEU A 281 -43.78 39.98 -10.11
CA LEU A 281 -43.56 39.47 -8.75
C LEU A 281 -43.70 40.53 -7.64
N SER A 282 -44.25 41.70 -7.95
CA SER A 282 -44.27 42.86 -7.03
C SER A 282 -45.30 42.78 -5.89
N ALA A 283 -46.01 41.65 -5.70
CA ALA A 283 -47.13 41.56 -4.76
C ALA A 283 -46.91 40.68 -3.51
N LEU A 284 -45.68 40.25 -3.21
CA LEU A 284 -45.40 39.33 -2.08
C LEU A 284 -44.71 39.97 -0.84
N ILE A 285 -44.80 41.30 -0.65
CA ILE A 285 -44.22 41.96 0.53
C ILE A 285 -45.33 42.50 1.46
N PRO A 286 -45.43 42.02 2.71
CA PRO A 286 -46.30 42.62 3.73
C PRO A 286 -45.77 44.00 4.16
N PRO A 287 -46.62 45.02 4.35
CA PRO A 287 -46.17 46.33 4.81
C PRO A 287 -45.91 46.29 6.33
N GLY A 288 -44.68 46.58 6.78
CA GLY A 288 -44.42 46.78 8.21
C GLY A 288 -43.03 46.52 8.78
N GLN A 289 -41.94 46.54 8.01
CA GLN A 289 -40.58 46.50 8.57
C GLN A 289 -39.68 47.61 8.00
N PRO A 290 -38.76 48.17 8.81
CA PRO A 290 -37.90 49.28 8.40
C PRO A 290 -36.99 48.87 7.24
N GLN A 291 -36.97 49.70 6.20
CA GLN A 291 -36.09 49.54 5.05
C GLN A 291 -34.64 49.73 5.48
N PHE A 292 -33.83 48.68 5.36
CA PHE A 292 -32.37 48.84 5.32
C PHE A 292 -31.99 49.41 3.95
N SER A 293 -31.65 50.69 3.92
CA SER A 293 -31.05 51.35 2.75
C SER A 293 -29.68 50.73 2.46
N SER A 294 -29.59 49.96 1.37
CA SER A 294 -28.32 49.49 0.80
C SER A 294 -27.67 50.60 -0.02
N THR A 295 -26.95 51.49 0.65
CA THR A 295 -25.96 52.37 0.00
C THR A 295 -24.73 52.45 0.88
N ASN A 296 -23.77 51.57 0.62
CA ASN A 296 -22.34 51.85 0.80
C ASN A 296 -21.55 50.75 0.07
N PRO A 297 -20.79 51.07 -0.99
CA PRO A 297 -19.67 50.24 -1.37
C PRO A 297 -18.63 50.29 -0.25
N LEU A 298 -18.20 49.14 0.25
CA LEU A 298 -17.02 49.04 1.09
C LEU A 298 -15.81 49.47 0.25
N ASP A 299 -15.34 50.69 0.50
CA ASP A 299 -14.14 51.27 -0.07
C ASP A 299 -12.91 50.52 0.48
N PHE A 300 -12.45 49.49 -0.24
CA PHE A 300 -11.18 48.84 0.03
C PHE A 300 -10.06 49.79 -0.41
N LYS A 301 -9.60 50.62 0.52
CA LYS A 301 -8.43 51.46 0.33
C LYS A 301 -7.17 50.58 0.31
N VAL A 302 -6.67 50.27 -0.89
CA VAL A 302 -5.34 49.69 -1.07
C VAL A 302 -4.31 50.66 -0.47
N PRO A 303 -3.42 50.25 0.44
CA PRO A 303 -2.36 51.14 0.91
C PRO A 303 -1.43 51.48 -0.27
N SER A 304 -1.23 52.77 -0.53
CA SER A 304 -0.23 53.24 -1.49
C SER A 304 1.15 52.74 -1.10
N VAL A 305 1.83 52.10 -2.04
CA VAL A 305 3.27 51.84 -1.97
C VAL A 305 3.97 53.19 -1.78
N ALA A 306 4.71 53.33 -0.68
CA ALA A 306 5.52 54.51 -0.42
C ALA A 306 6.55 54.68 -1.56
N PRO A 307 6.79 55.90 -2.06
CA PRO A 307 7.87 56.13 -3.02
C PRO A 307 9.21 55.74 -2.39
N GLN A 308 9.94 54.85 -3.05
CA GLN A 308 11.34 54.59 -2.73
C GLN A 308 12.12 55.91 -2.77
N GLN A 309 12.66 56.30 -1.62
CA GLN A 309 13.77 57.25 -1.60
C GLN A 309 14.98 56.58 -2.26
N THR A 310 15.39 57.13 -3.40
CA THR A 310 16.67 56.82 -4.03
C THR A 310 17.80 57.22 -3.10
N GLN A 311 18.48 56.24 -2.50
CA GLN A 311 19.82 56.41 -1.94
C GLN A 311 20.87 55.87 -2.93
N PRO A 312 22.07 56.49 -3.00
CA PRO A 312 23.03 56.27 -4.07
C PRO A 312 23.63 54.86 -4.06
N VAL A 313 23.84 54.36 -5.27
CA VAL A 313 24.45 53.07 -5.61
C VAL A 313 25.85 52.96 -4.99
N GLN A 314 26.04 52.01 -4.09
CA GLN A 314 27.37 51.51 -3.72
C GLN A 314 27.77 50.37 -4.68
N PRO A 315 29.04 50.32 -5.13
CA PRO A 315 29.48 49.32 -6.11
C PRO A 315 29.49 47.91 -5.52
N ALA A 316 29.15 46.94 -6.37
CA ALA A 316 29.13 45.51 -6.07
C ALA A 316 30.51 45.01 -5.59
N PRO A 317 30.58 44.11 -4.59
CA PRO A 317 31.80 43.36 -4.34
C PRO A 317 31.99 42.29 -5.42
N SER A 318 33.16 42.35 -6.02
CA SER A 318 33.75 41.39 -6.94
C SER A 318 33.99 40.02 -6.28
N VAL A 319 34.20 39.04 -7.16
CA VAL A 319 34.64 37.67 -6.91
C VAL A 319 35.84 37.61 -5.96
N GLU A 320 35.73 36.85 -4.86
CA GLU A 320 36.81 36.49 -3.92
C GLU A 320 36.61 35.01 -3.56
N GLU A 321 37.21 34.09 -4.33
CA GLU A 321 38.47 33.37 -4.07
C GLU A 321 38.37 32.16 -3.12
N ARG A 322 38.74 31.00 -3.66
CA ARG A 322 38.95 29.73 -2.95
C ARG A 322 40.13 29.87 -1.98
N PRO A 323 40.11 29.23 -0.80
CA PRO A 323 41.35 29.03 -0.06
C PRO A 323 42.23 28.03 -0.82
N GLN A 324 43.38 28.51 -1.31
CA GLN A 324 44.49 27.65 -1.74
C GLN A 324 45.22 27.08 -0.53
N MET A 325 45.72 25.87 -0.72
CA MET A 325 46.66 25.16 0.14
C MET A 325 47.91 26.00 0.41
N GLU A 326 48.38 25.97 1.66
CA GLU A 326 49.79 26.20 1.98
C GLU A 326 50.28 24.99 2.77
N GLY A 327 51.29 24.32 2.21
CA GLY A 327 51.89 23.12 2.77
C GLY A 327 52.93 23.43 3.83
N LEU A 328 53.10 22.48 4.75
CA LEU A 328 54.36 22.25 5.44
C LEU A 328 54.70 20.77 5.31
N ASN A 329 55.86 20.54 4.69
CA ASN A 329 56.53 19.26 4.54
C ASN A 329 56.77 18.60 5.89
N SER A 330 56.62 17.28 5.96
CA SER A 330 57.61 16.36 6.54
C SER A 330 57.25 14.93 6.13
N ALA A 331 58.28 14.20 5.75
CA ALA A 331 58.25 12.87 5.19
C ALA A 331 57.60 11.84 6.13
N ASP A 332 56.76 10.97 5.56
CA ASP A 332 56.86 9.54 5.81
C ASP A 332 56.18 8.78 4.66
N SER A 333 57.01 8.02 3.96
CA SER A 333 56.65 7.05 2.94
C SER A 333 55.89 5.88 3.57
N ILE A 334 54.65 5.64 3.16
CA ILE A 334 54.02 4.33 3.34
C ILE A 334 53.61 3.80 1.96
N GLU A 335 54.32 2.73 1.62
CA GLU A 335 54.27 1.88 0.44
C GLU A 335 52.93 1.13 0.37
N VAL A 336 52.29 1.12 -0.80
CA VAL A 336 51.02 0.41 -1.04
C VAL A 336 51.33 -0.99 -1.56
N GLU A 337 51.16 -2.03 -0.74
CA GLU A 337 51.20 -3.42 -1.21
C GLU A 337 49.83 -3.90 -1.72
N PRO A 338 49.75 -4.47 -2.94
CA PRO A 338 48.54 -5.12 -3.44
C PRO A 338 48.59 -6.65 -3.19
N GLY A 339 47.77 -7.16 -2.26
CA GLY A 339 47.88 -8.57 -1.82
C GLY A 339 46.60 -9.31 -1.43
N TRP A 340 45.41 -8.97 -1.99
CA TRP A 340 44.15 -9.62 -1.60
C TRP A 340 43.49 -10.48 -2.70
N LEU A 341 44.26 -11.18 -3.53
CA LEU A 341 43.71 -12.11 -4.54
C LEU A 341 44.31 -13.52 -4.47
N THR A 342 44.31 -14.13 -3.28
CA THR A 342 44.54 -15.59 -3.16
C THR A 342 43.62 -16.23 -2.10
N PRO A 343 42.82 -17.26 -2.45
CA PRO A 343 42.03 -18.01 -1.48
C PRO A 343 42.91 -18.96 -0.64
N LYS A 344 42.65 -19.04 0.67
CA LYS A 344 43.32 -19.97 1.60
C LYS A 344 42.78 -21.40 1.39
N VAL A 345 43.61 -22.29 0.86
CA VAL A 345 43.36 -23.73 0.80
C VAL A 345 43.87 -24.36 2.09
N PHE A 346 43.00 -24.91 2.93
CA PHE A 346 43.39 -25.73 4.08
C PHE A 346 43.58 -27.18 3.60
N LYS A 347 44.81 -27.68 3.65
CA LYS A 347 45.12 -29.12 3.55
C LYS A 347 45.00 -29.74 4.95
N GLY A 348 44.20 -30.80 5.05
CA GLY A 348 44.10 -31.62 6.26
C GLY A 348 45.39 -32.41 6.51
N THR A 349 45.80 -32.47 7.78
CA THR A 349 46.85 -33.37 8.24
C THR A 349 46.19 -34.62 8.80
N SER A 350 46.45 -35.74 8.12
CA SER A 350 46.19 -37.10 8.59
C SER A 350 47.23 -37.51 9.62
N VAL A 351 46.77 -38.00 10.76
CA VAL A 351 47.45 -38.93 11.68
C VAL A 351 46.31 -39.55 12.49
N GLY A 352 46.12 -40.86 12.57
CA GLY A 352 47.08 -41.95 12.55
C GLY A 352 46.75 -42.79 13.77
#